data_AF-A0A2D4TRU5-F1
#
_entry.id   AF-A0A2D4TRU5-F1
#
_cell.length_a   1.000
_cell.length_b   1.000
_cell.length_c   1.000
_cell.angle_alpha   90.00
_cell.angle_beta   90.00
_cell.angle_gamma   90.00
#
_symmetry.space_group_name_H-M   'P 1'
#
loop_
_entity.id
_entity.type
_entity.pdbx_description
1 polymer ?
#
loop_
_entity_poly.entity_id
_entity_poly.type
_entity_poly.pdbx_seq_one_letter_code
_entity_poly.pdbx_strand_id
1 'polypeptide(L)'
;MVIESVMMASTILSQINGLIQKANETGEGMQQLMGTISDFGEAVTEFEVKRKSSTFNPLSQSELLKLTMIKKSYERHWKDVHDLLAMVDPEMLKSFQQARAEQEHARKQQMAMLSRKRKERDHLIQQILVGFTTLIIGSILIAVALFFLLP
;
A
#
# COMPACT_ATOMS: atom_id res chain seq x y z
N MET A 1 -8.94 -6.47 8.70
CA MET A 1 -9.54 -7.13 7.50
C MET A 1 -8.43 -7.50 6.51
N VAL A 2 -8.57 -8.57 5.71
CA VAL A 2 -7.53 -8.99 4.73
C VAL A 2 -8.10 -8.92 3.31
N ILE A 3 -7.38 -8.25 2.39
CA ILE A 3 -7.72 -8.20 0.96
C ILE A 3 -6.70 -9.01 0.17
N GLU A 4 -7.19 -9.99 -0.57
CA GLU A 4 -6.34 -10.90 -1.37
C GLU A 4 -6.41 -10.64 -2.88
N SER A 5 -7.46 -9.94 -3.33
CA SER A 5 -7.67 -9.61 -4.74
C SER A 5 -8.35 -8.26 -4.93
N VAL A 6 -8.16 -7.67 -6.12
CA VAL A 6 -8.85 -6.44 -6.52
C VAL A 6 -10.37 -6.62 -6.54
N MET A 7 -10.86 -7.82 -6.89
CA MET A 7 -12.29 -8.13 -6.86
C MET A 7 -12.85 -8.07 -5.45
N MET A 8 -12.15 -8.66 -4.47
CA MET A 8 -12.54 -8.59 -3.06
C MET A 8 -12.60 -7.12 -2.59
N ALA A 9 -11.63 -6.31 -2.99
CA ALA A 9 -11.64 -4.88 -2.69
C ALA A 9 -12.86 -4.16 -3.30
N SER A 10 -13.24 -4.49 -4.53
CA SER A 10 -14.47 -3.96 -5.16
C SER A 10 -15.75 -4.41 -4.44
N THR A 11 -15.82 -5.66 -4.00
CA THR A 11 -16.98 -6.19 -3.25
C THR A 11 -17.15 -5.47 -1.92
N ILE A 12 -16.07 -5.29 -1.16
CA ILE A 12 -16.12 -4.59 0.13
C ILE A 12 -16.50 -3.12 -0.09
N LEU A 13 -15.94 -2.46 -1.11
CA LEU A 13 -16.33 -1.09 -1.45
C LEU A 13 -17.84 -0.96 -1.74
N SER A 14 -18.42 -1.94 -2.45
CA SER A 14 -19.87 -1.98 -2.69
C SER A 14 -20.67 -2.16 -1.40
N GLN A 15 -20.16 -2.94 -0.43
CA GLN A 15 -20.78 -3.10 0.87
C GLN A 15 -20.74 -1.79 1.68
N ILE A 16 -19.62 -1.07 1.66
CA ILE A 16 -19.49 0.25 2.28
C ILE A 16 -20.55 1.21 1.72
N ASN A 17 -20.72 1.24 0.40
CA ASN A 17 -21.75 2.06 -0.23
C ASN A 17 -23.17 1.69 0.27
N GLY A 18 -23.47 0.40 0.44
CA GLY A 18 -24.74 -0.04 1.02
C GLY A 18 -24.91 0.37 2.49
N LEU A 19 -23.85 0.33 3.29
CA LEU A 19 -23.85 0.80 4.67
C LEU A 19 -24.05 2.32 4.75
N ILE A 20 -23.47 3.10 3.84
CA ILE A 20 -23.69 4.56 3.74
C ILE A 20 -25.17 4.86 3.46
N GLN A 21 -25.77 4.17 2.50
CA GLN A 21 -27.20 4.34 2.19
C GLN A 21 -28.08 4.03 3.41
N LYS A 22 -27.82 2.90 4.07
CA LYS A 22 -28.55 2.51 5.28
C LYS A 22 -28.37 3.54 6.42
N ALA A 23 -27.16 4.00 6.68
CA ALA A 23 -26.88 4.98 7.71
C ALA A 23 -27.54 6.33 7.41
N ASN A 24 -27.58 6.75 6.13
CA ASN A 24 -28.26 7.96 5.72
C ASN A 24 -29.80 7.88 5.88
N GLU A 25 -30.38 6.72 5.59
CA GLU A 25 -31.85 6.53 5.64
C GLU A 25 -32.38 6.32 7.06
N THR A 26 -31.62 5.62 7.90
CA THR A 26 -32.11 5.14 9.21
C THR A 26 -31.36 5.75 10.39
N GLY A 27 -30.21 6.38 10.18
CA GLY A 27 -29.28 6.79 11.24
C GLY A 27 -28.58 5.61 11.95
N GLU A 28 -28.98 4.37 11.67
CA GLU A 28 -28.44 3.17 12.30
C GLU A 28 -27.19 2.64 11.58
N GLY A 29 -26.34 1.92 12.32
CA GLY A 29 -25.18 1.25 11.73
C GLY A 29 -23.99 2.17 11.45
N MET A 30 -24.03 3.43 11.91
CA MET A 30 -22.93 4.39 11.76
C MET A 30 -21.61 3.86 12.33
N GLN A 31 -21.64 3.23 13.49
CA GLN A 31 -20.45 2.62 14.11
C GLN A 31 -19.87 1.48 13.26
N GLN A 32 -20.73 0.64 12.69
CA GLN A 32 -20.33 -0.43 11.78
C GLN A 32 -19.73 0.13 10.49
N LEU A 33 -20.33 1.19 9.93
CA LEU A 33 -19.83 1.89 8.75
C LEU A 33 -18.45 2.50 9.00
N MET A 34 -18.25 3.17 10.14
CA MET A 34 -16.96 3.73 10.54
C MET A 34 -15.87 2.65 10.68
N GLY A 35 -16.18 1.54 11.34
CA GLY A 35 -15.23 0.42 11.44
C GLY A 35 -14.89 -0.17 10.08
N THR A 36 -15.91 -0.43 9.26
CA THR A 36 -15.73 -1.05 7.93
C THR A 36 -14.93 -0.16 6.99
N ILE A 37 -15.20 1.15 6.96
CA ILE A 37 -14.48 2.08 6.09
C ILE A 37 -13.03 2.27 6.56
N SER A 38 -12.81 2.34 7.88
CA SER A 38 -11.49 2.40 8.49
C SER A 38 -10.64 1.17 8.12
N ASP A 39 -11.16 -0.03 8.39
CA ASP A 39 -10.47 -1.30 8.12
C ASP A 39 -10.20 -1.49 6.62
N PHE A 40 -11.08 -0.97 5.77
CA PHE A 40 -10.91 -1.04 4.32
C PHE A 40 -9.75 -0.20 3.82
N GLY A 41 -9.60 1.04 4.33
CA GLY A 41 -8.49 1.92 3.96
C GLY A 41 -7.13 1.28 4.26
N GLU A 42 -7.00 0.65 5.43
CA GLU A 42 -5.79 -0.07 5.84
C GLU A 42 -5.55 -1.30 4.96
N ALA A 43 -6.55 -2.16 4.80
CA ALA A 43 -6.42 -3.40 4.04
C ALA A 43 -6.11 -3.16 2.55
N VAL A 44 -6.68 -2.11 1.94
CA VAL A 44 -6.38 -1.74 0.54
C VAL A 44 -4.92 -1.27 0.40
N THR A 45 -4.45 -0.50 1.38
CA THR A 45 -3.06 0.01 1.39
C THR A 45 -2.07 -1.14 1.58
N GLU A 46 -2.33 -2.05 2.52
CA GLU A 46 -1.50 -3.23 2.74
C GLU A 46 -1.47 -4.14 1.51
N PHE A 47 -2.63 -4.39 0.90
CA PHE A 47 -2.73 -5.16 -0.34
C PHE A 47 -1.90 -4.53 -1.47
N GLU A 48 -1.99 -3.21 -1.66
CA GLU A 48 -1.20 -2.49 -2.67
C GLU A 48 0.31 -2.67 -2.43
N VAL A 49 0.75 -2.47 -1.18
CA VAL A 49 2.17 -2.62 -0.80
C VAL A 49 2.64 -4.05 -1.05
N LYS A 50 1.91 -5.04 -0.53
CA LYS A 50 2.22 -6.48 -0.65
C LYS A 50 2.39 -6.87 -2.11
N ARG A 51 1.43 -6.49 -2.96
CA ARG A 51 1.47 -6.84 -4.39
C ARG A 51 2.54 -6.07 -5.16
N LYS A 52 2.77 -4.79 -4.86
CA LYS A 52 3.86 -4.01 -5.49
C LYS A 52 5.25 -4.52 -5.13
N SER A 53 5.42 -5.09 -3.93
CA SER A 53 6.68 -5.70 -3.50
C SER A 53 6.86 -7.16 -3.93
N SER A 54 5.80 -7.80 -4.44
CA SER A 54 5.81 -9.23 -4.78
C SER A 54 6.45 -9.48 -6.13
N THR A 55 7.46 -10.35 -6.17
CA THR A 55 8.08 -10.84 -7.41
C THR A 55 7.23 -11.90 -8.11
N PHE A 56 6.45 -12.67 -7.36
CA PHE A 56 5.71 -13.83 -7.87
C PHE A 56 4.27 -13.51 -8.31
N ASN A 57 3.68 -12.44 -7.77
CA ASN A 57 2.30 -12.05 -8.04
C ASN A 57 2.16 -10.51 -8.10
N PRO A 58 2.82 -9.85 -9.07
CA PRO A 58 2.69 -8.41 -9.26
C PRO A 58 1.26 -8.04 -9.72
N LEU A 59 0.85 -6.79 -9.51
CA LEU A 59 -0.38 -6.28 -10.10
C LEU A 59 -0.16 -6.04 -11.60
N SER A 60 -1.06 -6.55 -12.42
CA SER A 60 -1.15 -6.18 -13.84
C SER A 60 -1.57 -4.72 -13.99
N GLN A 61 -1.36 -4.11 -15.17
CA GLN A 61 -1.75 -2.71 -15.42
C GLN A 61 -3.25 -2.48 -15.22
N SER A 62 -4.09 -3.44 -15.65
CA SER A 62 -5.55 -3.35 -15.48
C SER A 62 -5.96 -3.41 -14.00
N GLU A 63 -5.29 -4.25 -13.20
CA GLU A 63 -5.50 -4.32 -11.75
C GLU A 63 -5.03 -3.05 -11.03
N LEU A 64 -3.92 -2.45 -11.46
CA LEU A 64 -3.45 -1.16 -10.93
C LEU A 64 -4.47 -0.04 -11.18
N LEU A 65 -5.03 0.02 -12.39
CA LEU A 65 -6.07 0.99 -12.72
C LEU A 65 -7.32 0.79 -11.86
N LYS A 66 -7.79 -0.46 -11.73
CA LYS A 66 -8.93 -0.79 -10.87
C LYS A 66 -8.67 -0.43 -9.41
N LEU A 67 -7.49 -0.75 -8.89
CA LEU A 67 -7.10 -0.42 -7.52
C LEU A 67 -7.06 1.11 -7.30
N THR A 68 -6.59 1.86 -8.29
CA THR A 68 -6.60 3.34 -8.26
C THR A 68 -8.02 3.88 -8.21
N MET A 69 -8.93 3.31 -9.02
CA MET A 69 -10.34 3.68 -9.00
C MET A 69 -11.00 3.35 -7.66
N ILE A 70 -10.71 2.17 -7.10
CA ILE A 70 -11.20 1.77 -5.76
C ILE A 70 -10.76 2.77 -4.70
N LYS A 71 -9.48 3.18 -4.71
CA LYS A 71 -8.97 4.19 -3.77
C LYS A 71 -9.65 5.54 -3.93
N LYS A 72 -9.92 5.98 -5.16
CA LYS A 72 -10.65 7.23 -5.40
C LYS A 72 -12.08 7.17 -4.87
N SER A 73 -12.77 6.05 -5.08
CA SER A 73 -14.12 5.83 -4.55
C SER A 73 -14.13 5.72 -3.04
N TYR A 74 -13.12 5.08 -2.45
CA TYR A 74 -12.92 5.05 -1.00
C TYR A 74 -12.83 6.45 -0.39
N GLU A 75 -11.98 7.32 -0.96
CA GLU A 75 -11.84 8.71 -0.46
C GLU A 75 -13.16 9.49 -0.55
N ARG A 76 -13.98 9.22 -1.59
CA ARG A 76 -15.32 9.79 -1.71
C ARG A 76 -16.24 9.26 -0.60
N HIS A 77 -16.32 7.96 -0.42
CA HIS A 77 -17.13 7.35 0.64
C HIS A 77 -16.70 7.80 2.04
N TRP A 78 -15.41 8.07 2.23
CA TRP A 78 -14.93 8.66 3.47
C TRP A 78 -15.51 10.06 3.69
N LYS A 79 -15.53 10.89 2.64
CA LYS A 79 -16.18 12.21 2.68
C LYS A 79 -17.68 12.07 2.95
N ASP A 80 -18.36 11.12 2.31
CA ASP A 80 -19.79 10.88 2.53
C ASP A 80 -20.06 10.52 4.00
N VAL A 81 -19.24 9.65 4.60
CA VAL A 81 -19.31 9.29 6.02
C VAL A 81 -19.06 10.50 6.93
N HIS A 82 -18.05 11.31 6.61
CA HIS A 82 -17.76 12.53 7.35
C HIS A 82 -18.96 13.49 7.34
N ASP A 83 -19.54 13.72 6.17
CA ASP A 83 -20.65 14.64 5.99
C ASP A 83 -21.93 14.11 6.70
N LEU A 84 -22.14 12.79 6.71
CA LEU A 84 -23.19 12.14 7.49
C LEU A 84 -22.99 12.32 9.01
N LEU A 85 -21.78 12.08 9.51
CA LEU A 85 -21.47 12.25 10.93
C LEU A 85 -21.63 13.70 11.38
N ALA A 86 -21.25 14.66 10.55
CA ALA A 86 -21.45 16.08 10.84
C ALA A 86 -22.93 16.45 11.03
N MET A 87 -23.84 15.72 10.38
CA MET A 87 -25.28 15.93 10.48
C MET A 87 -25.93 15.15 11.63
N VAL A 88 -25.49 13.91 11.87
CA VAL A 88 -26.16 12.97 12.77
C VAL A 88 -25.53 12.94 14.17
N ASP A 89 -24.19 12.89 14.25
CA ASP A 89 -23.46 12.75 15.51
C ASP A 89 -22.09 13.48 15.47
N PRO A 90 -22.05 14.76 15.88
CA PRO A 90 -20.84 15.57 15.89
C PRO A 90 -19.77 15.09 16.89
N GLU A 91 -20.13 14.30 17.90
CA GLU A 91 -19.15 13.76 18.85
C GLU A 91 -18.40 12.59 18.21
N MET A 92 -19.12 11.69 17.54
CA MET A 92 -18.50 10.61 16.76
C MET A 92 -17.64 11.16 15.61
N LEU A 93 -18.01 12.30 15.01
CA LEU A 93 -17.19 12.96 13.99
C LEU A 93 -15.75 13.23 14.48
N LYS A 94 -15.56 13.66 15.74
CA LYS A 94 -14.22 13.92 16.29
C LYS A 94 -13.39 12.65 16.37
N SER A 95 -13.98 11.56 16.89
CA SER A 95 -13.31 10.26 16.96
C SER A 95 -12.94 9.73 15.56
N PHE A 96 -13.83 9.95 14.58
CA PHE A 96 -13.60 9.55 13.20
C PHE A 96 -12.47 10.35 12.53
N GLN A 97 -12.42 11.66 12.77
CA GLN A 97 -11.32 12.51 12.30
C GLN A 97 -9.98 12.15 12.94
N GLN A 98 -9.97 11.85 14.25
CA GLN A 98 -8.77 11.39 14.96
C GLN A 98 -8.26 10.06 14.38
N ALA A 99 -9.15 9.08 14.18
CA ALA A 99 -8.80 7.81 13.57
C ALA A 99 -8.19 8.00 12.17
N ARG A 100 -8.74 8.92 11.35
CA ARG A 100 -8.16 9.21 10.03
C ARG A 100 -6.76 9.84 10.14
N ALA A 101 -6.57 10.77 11.08
CA ALA A 101 -5.27 11.40 11.29
C ALA A 101 -4.21 10.36 11.70
N GLU A 102 -4.56 9.47 12.64
CA GLU A 102 -3.69 8.37 13.07
C GLU A 102 -3.34 7.44 11.90
N GLN A 103 -4.31 7.07 11.07
CA GLN A 103 -4.07 6.27 9.87
C GLN A 103 -3.14 6.96 8.89
N GLU A 104 -3.30 8.27 8.66
CA GLU A 104 -2.44 9.01 7.76
C GLU A 104 -0.99 9.11 8.30
N HIS A 105 -0.84 9.29 9.61
CA HIS A 105 0.44 9.24 10.29
C HIS A 105 1.10 7.87 10.16
N ALA A 106 0.38 6.78 10.45
CA ALA A 106 0.86 5.42 10.28
C ALA A 106 1.27 5.14 8.84
N ARG A 107 0.48 5.60 7.86
CA ARG A 107 0.79 5.46 6.43
C ARG A 107 2.05 6.21 6.03
N LYS A 108 2.25 7.44 6.52
CA LYS A 108 3.50 8.20 6.28
C LYS A 108 4.71 7.47 6.85
N GLN A 109 4.58 6.92 8.06
CA GLN A 109 5.66 6.14 8.68
C GLN A 109 5.97 4.85 7.92
N GLN A 110 4.94 4.09 7.50
CA GLN A 110 5.12 2.87 6.70
C GLN A 110 5.80 3.18 5.36
N MET A 111 5.39 4.23 4.65
CA MET A 111 6.02 4.66 3.41
C MET A 111 7.49 5.07 3.62
N ALA A 112 7.78 5.78 4.71
CA ALA A 112 9.15 6.13 5.08
C ALA A 112 10.00 4.87 5.32
N MET A 113 9.49 3.88 6.06
CA MET A 113 10.18 2.61 6.28
C MET A 113 10.41 1.82 4.98
N LEU A 114 9.42 1.76 4.09
CA LEU A 114 9.56 1.10 2.78
C LEU A 114 10.64 1.78 1.92
N SER A 115 10.71 3.12 1.95
CA SER A 115 11.73 3.86 1.22
C SER A 115 13.14 3.57 1.76
N ARG A 116 13.29 3.42 3.09
CA ARG A 116 14.56 3.04 3.73
C ARG A 116 14.98 1.62 3.34
N LYS A 117 14.06 0.64 3.42
CA LYS A 117 14.32 -0.74 3.01
C LYS A 117 14.70 -0.86 1.53
N ARG A 118 14.12 -0.04 0.65
CA ARG A 118 14.50 0.01 -0.78
C ARG A 118 15.95 0.49 -0.94
N LYS A 119 16.33 1.59 -0.28
CA LYS A 119 17.70 2.11 -0.32
C LYS A 119 18.74 1.09 0.18
N GLU A 120 18.42 0.37 1.24
CA GLU A 120 19.29 -0.69 1.77
C GLU A 120 19.48 -1.83 0.75
N ARG A 121 18.41 -2.28 0.10
CA ARG A 121 18.49 -3.28 -0.97
C ARG A 121 19.33 -2.80 -2.16
N ASP A 122 19.15 -1.56 -2.59
CA ASP A 122 19.92 -0.99 -3.70
C ASP A 122 21.41 -0.91 -3.34
N HIS A 123 21.73 -0.55 -2.10
CA HIS A 123 23.12 -0.54 -1.62
C HIS A 123 23.74 -1.94 -1.59
N LEU A 124 22.99 -2.96 -1.14
CA LEU A 124 23.44 -4.36 -1.16
C LEU A 124 23.66 -4.88 -2.59
N ILE A 125 22.75 -4.57 -3.53
CA ILE A 125 22.90 -4.92 -4.95
C ILE A 125 24.15 -4.25 -5.52
N GLN A 126 24.35 -2.97 -5.22
CA GLN A 126 25.51 -2.22 -5.70
C GLN A 126 26.82 -2.80 -5.15
N GLN A 127 26.88 -3.19 -3.87
CA GLN A 127 28.06 -3.83 -3.28
C GLN A 127 28.36 -5.18 -3.93
N ILE A 128 27.35 -6.01 -4.17
CA ILE A 128 27.51 -7.30 -4.85
C ILE A 128 28.01 -7.06 -6.29
N LEU A 129 27.42 -6.12 -7.02
CA LEU A 129 27.79 -5.81 -8.39
C LEU A 129 29.23 -5.31 -8.50
N VAL A 130 29.64 -4.39 -7.61
CA VAL A 130 31.02 -3.87 -7.54
C VAL A 130 32.01 -4.97 -7.13
N GLY A 131 31.64 -5.82 -6.17
CA GLY A 131 32.48 -6.97 -5.77
C GLY A 131 32.69 -7.96 -6.91
N PHE A 132 31.62 -8.29 -7.65
CA PHE A 132 31.68 -9.22 -8.78
C PHE A 132 32.47 -8.65 -9.96
N THR A 133 32.26 -7.38 -10.30
CA THR A 133 33.02 -6.71 -11.37
C THR A 133 34.50 -6.56 -11.02
N THR A 134 34.84 -6.25 -9.76
CA THR A 134 36.23 -6.15 -9.32
C THR A 134 36.94 -7.50 -9.37
N LEU A 135 36.26 -8.59 -8.96
CA LEU A 135 36.80 -9.95 -9.07
C LEU A 135 37.02 -10.37 -10.53
N ILE A 136 36.08 -10.06 -11.42
CA ILE A 136 36.23 -10.37 -12.86
C ILE A 136 37.42 -9.61 -13.45
N ILE A 137 37.53 -8.30 -13.22
CA ILE A 137 38.62 -7.48 -13.76
C ILE A 137 39.97 -7.93 -13.19
N GLY A 138 40.05 -8.21 -11.89
CA GLY A 138 41.26 -8.74 -11.25
C GLY A 138 41.67 -10.10 -11.81
N SER A 139 40.72 -11.00 -12.04
CA SER A 139 40.98 -12.32 -12.61
C SER A 139 41.48 -12.26 -14.06
N ILE A 140 40.93 -11.34 -14.86
CA ILE A 140 41.37 -11.11 -16.24
C ILE A 140 42.80 -10.56 -16.28
N LEU A 141 43.13 -9.59 -15.42
CA LEU A 141 44.48 -9.01 -15.37
C LEU A 141 45.54 -10.06 -14.98
N ILE A 142 45.24 -10.91 -14.00
CA ILE A 142 46.14 -12.00 -13.58
C ILE A 142 46.29 -13.04 -14.69
N ALA A 143 45.20 -13.42 -15.37
CA ALA A 143 45.25 -14.39 -16.47
C ALA A 143 46.09 -13.87 -17.65
N VAL A 144 45.95 -12.59 -18.01
CA VAL A 144 46.75 -11.94 -19.06
C VAL A 144 48.23 -11.88 -18.63
N ALA A 145 48.51 -11.50 -17.38
CA ALA A 145 49.89 -11.47 -16.88
C ALA A 145 50.56 -12.85 -16.91
N LEU A 146 49.84 -13.92 -16.52
CA LEU A 146 50.36 -15.28 -16.59
C LEU A 146 50.58 -15.76 -18.03
N PHE A 147 49.70 -15.40 -18.96
CA PHE A 147 49.81 -15.76 -20.37
C PHE A 147 51.06 -15.15 -21.04
N PHE A 148 51.47 -13.95 -20.65
CA PHE A 148 52.69 -13.31 -21.18
C PHE A 148 53.97 -13.74 -20.46
N LEU A 149 53.88 -14.30 -19.25
CA LEU A 149 55.03 -14.65 -18.41
C LEU A 149 55.42 -16.13 -18.52
N LEU A 150 54.49 -16.99 -18.96
CA LEU A 150 54.75 -18.38 -19.36
C LEU A 150 54.86 -18.46 -20.90
N PRO A 151 56.06 -18.59 -21.49
CA PRO A 151 56.23 -18.83 -22.92
C PRO A 151 55.77 -20.23 -23.35
#